data_AF-A0A662DI93-F1
#
_entry.id   AF-A0A662DI93-F1
#
_cell.length_a   1.000
_cell.length_b   1.000
_cell.length_c   1.000
_cell.angle_alpha   90.00
_cell.angle_beta   90.00
_cell.angle_gamma   90.00
#
_symmetry.space_group_name_H-M   'P 1'
#
loop_
_entity.id
_entity.type
_entity.pdbx_description
1 polymer ?
#
loop_
_entity_poly.entity_id
_entity_poly.type
_entity_poly.pdbx_seq_one_letter_code
_entity_poly.pdbx_strand_id
1 'polypeptide(L)' 'MFDVVLWRPEIPPNTGNLMRLAVNTGCKLHLI' A
#
# COMPACT_ATOMS: atom_id res chain seq x y z
N MET A 1 -2.08 14.51 4.09
CA MET A 1 -2.27 13.20 3.43
C MET A 1 -1.11 12.31 3.87
N PHE A 2 -1.33 11.01 4.08
CA PHE A 2 -0.26 10.09 4.51
C PHE A 2 0.34 9.35 3.31
N ASP A 3 1.61 8.93 3.48
CA ASP A 3 2.32 8.03 2.58
C ASP A 3 2.53 6.69 3.28
N VAL A 4 2.30 5.60 2.56
CA VAL A 4 2.49 4.22 3.03
C VAL A 4 3.60 3.59 2.20
N VAL A 5 4.61 3.04 2.87
CA VAL A 5 5.76 2.41 2.21
C VAL A 5 5.78 0.93 2.56
N LEU A 6 5.68 0.07 1.55
CA LEU A 6 5.92 -1.37 1.68
C LEU A 6 7.33 -1.68 1.21
N TRP A 7 8.20 -2.07 2.15
CA TRP A 7 9.53 -2.56 1.86
C TRP A 7 9.51 -4.08 1.66
N ARG A 8 9.97 -4.53 0.49
CA ARG A 8 10.06 -5.90 0.00
C ARG A 8 8.81 -6.73 0.32
N PRO A 9 7.65 -6.40 -0.26
CA PRO A 9 6.43 -7.17 -0.03
C PRO A 9 6.55 -8.57 -0.65
N GLU A 10 6.41 -9.61 0.18
CA GLU A 10 6.52 -11.02 -0.26
C GLU A 10 5.15 -11.68 -0.51
N ILE A 11 4.08 -11.14 0.08
CA ILE A 11 2.74 -11.74 0.07
C ILE A 11 1.81 -10.89 -0.83
N PRO A 12 1.51 -11.31 -2.08
CA PRO A 12 0.72 -10.51 -3.03
C PRO A 12 -0.67 -10.07 -2.52
N PRO A 13 -1.44 -10.90 -1.80
CA PRO A 13 -2.71 -10.48 -1.23
C PRO A 13 -2.61 -9.26 -0.29
N ASN A 14 -1.51 -9.12 0.44
CA ASN A 14 -1.32 -8.00 1.36
C ASN A 14 -1.11 -6.69 0.61
N THR A 15 -0.30 -6.71 -0.45
CA THR A 15 -0.11 -5.54 -1.33
C THR A 15 -1.42 -5.11 -1.98
N GLY A 16 -2.24 -6.06 -2.45
CA GLY A 16 -3.56 -5.77 -3.00
C GLY A 16 -4.51 -5.13 -1.98
N ASN A 17 -4.54 -5.64 -0.75
CA ASN A 17 -5.34 -5.06 0.33
C ASN A 17 -4.87 -3.65 0.70
N LEU A 18 -3.55 -3.42 0.78
CA LEU A 18 -2.98 -2.10 1.06
C LEU A 18 -3.23 -1.10 -0.07
N MET A 19 -3.21 -1.54 -1.33
CA MET A 19 -3.58 -0.67 -2.45
C MET A 19 -5.04 -0.21 -2.34
N ARG A 20 -5.97 -1.11 -2.03
CA ARG A 20 -7.37 -0.75 -1.80
C ARG A 20 -7.55 0.20 -0.63
N LEU A 21 -6.82 -0.02 0.46
CA LEU A 21 -6.81 0.90 1.60
C LEU A 21 -6.33 2.29 1.18
N ALA A 22 -5.20 2.38 0.48
CA ALA A 22 -4.62 3.64 0.04
C ALA A 22 -5.57 4.46 -0.84
N VAL A 23 -6.25 3.81 -1.80
CA VAL A 23 -7.28 4.46 -2.63
C VAL A 23 -8.44 4.99 -1.77
N ASN A 24 -8.94 4.20 -0.82
CA ASN A 24 -10.09 4.57 0.00
C ASN A 24 -9.79 5.67 1.03
N THR A 25 -8.54 5.84 1.43
CA THR A 25 -8.12 6.85 2.42
C THR A 25 -7.42 8.05 1.79
N GLY A 26 -7.21 8.05 0.47
CA GLY A 26 -6.44 9.07 -0.23
C GLY A 26 -4.94 9.02 0.04
N CYS A 27 -4.43 7.96 0.66
CA CYS A 27 -3.00 7.79 0.90
C CYS A 27 -2.25 7.39 -0.39
N LYS A 28 -0.97 7.74 -0.47
CA LYS A 28 -0.08 7.24 -1.53
C LYS A 28 0.61 5.97 -1.07
N LEU A 29 0.64 4.95 -1.92
CA LEU A 29 1.34 3.69 -1.67
C LEU A 29 2.65 3.65 -2.49
N HIS A 30 3.77 3.47 -1.80
CA HIS A 30 5.10 3.27 -2.39
C HIS A 30 5.52 1.82 -2.14
N LEU A 31 6.04 1.16 -3.18
CA LEU A 31 6.63 -0.18 -3.09
C LEU A 31 8.13 -0.03 -3.28
N ILE A 32 8.92 -0.60 -2.37
CA ILE A 32 10.37 -0.60 -2.41
C ILE A 32 10.89 -2.03 -2.29
#